data_AF-A0A940L6B8-F1
#
_entry.id   AF-A0A940L6B8-F1
#
_cell.length_a   1.000
_cell.length_b   1.000
_cell.length_c   1.000
_cell.angle_alpha   90.00
_cell.angle_beta   90.00
_cell.angle_gamma   90.00
#
_symmetry.space_group_name_H-M   'P 1'
#
loop_
_entity.id
_entity.type
_entity.pdbx_description
1 polymer ?
#
loop_
_entity_poly.entity_id
_entity_poly.type
_entity_poly.pdbx_seq_one_letter_code
_entity_poly.pdbx_strand_id
1 'polypeptide(L)' 'MKKTSVSIQFTSLTNLWAFRMAIEANVFEMNMSKIMITCECSKEQIALAISEYKGKLVEVKEEARKDFLS' A
#
# COMPACT_ATOMS: atom_id res chain seq x y z
N MET A 1 -6.76 -3.60 -15.26
CA MET A 1 -6.44 -2.53 -14.30
C MET A 1 -4.94 -2.62 -13.99
N LYS A 2 -4.20 -1.51 -14.09
CA LYS A 2 -2.78 -1.49 -13.68
C LYS A 2 -2.71 -1.73 -12.17
N LYS A 3 -1.95 -2.72 -11.73
CA LYS A 3 -1.75 -3.01 -10.31
C LYS A 3 -0.58 -2.15 -9.82
N THR A 4 -0.86 -1.20 -8.93
CA THR A 4 0.17 -0.37 -8.32
C THR A 4 0.51 -0.97 -6.97
N SER A 5 1.73 -1.49 -6.84
CA SER A 5 2.23 -1.96 -5.56
C SER A 5 2.79 -0.78 -4.78
N VAL A 6 2.29 -0.55 -3.58
CA VAL A 6 2.70 0.57 -2.73
C VAL A 6 3.12 0.08 -1.36
N SER A 7 4.17 0.68 -0.84
CA SER A 7 4.63 0.47 0.54
C SER A 7 4.26 1.68 1.38
N ILE A 8 3.50 1.44 2.45
CA ILE A 8 2.98 2.47 3.36
C ILE A 8 3.47 2.14 4.77
N GLN A 9 4.13 3.11 5.40
CA GLN A 9 4.59 3.02 6.78
C GLN A 9 3.61 3.73 7.71
N PHE A 10 3.31 3.12 8.86
CA PHE A 10 2.45 3.69 9.88
C PHE A 10 3.23 3.99 11.15
N THR A 11 2.64 4.85 11.99
CA THR A 11 3.22 5.23 13.28
C THR A 11 2.92 4.22 14.39
N SER A 12 1.92 3.35 14.20
CA SER A 12 1.54 2.33 15.16
C SER A 12 1.00 1.08 14.47
N LEU A 13 1.15 -0.08 15.14
CA LEU A 13 0.57 -1.34 14.67
C LEU A 13 -0.95 -1.26 14.61
N THR A 14 -1.58 -0.52 15.53
CA THR A 14 -3.04 -0.31 15.54
C THR A 14 -3.52 0.35 14.25
N ASN A 15 -2.84 1.40 13.79
CA ASN A 15 -3.21 2.09 12.55
C ASN A 15 -2.98 1.20 11.33
N LEU A 16 -1.90 0.42 11.32
CA LEU A 16 -1.61 -0.54 10.26
C LEU A 16 -2.72 -1.60 10.15
N TRP A 17 -3.10 -2.22 11.26
CA TRP A 17 -4.15 -3.23 11.28
C TRP A 17 -5.52 -2.65 10.93
N ALA A 18 -5.85 -1.46 11.44
CA ALA A 18 -7.10 -0.78 11.12
C ALA A 18 -7.19 -0.47 9.62
N PHE A 19 -6.10 0.01 9.02
CA PHE A 19 -6.03 0.22 7.57
C PHE A 19 -6.18 -1.09 6.80
N ARG A 20 -5.46 -2.16 7.21
CA ARG A 20 -5.56 -3.47 6.56
C ARG A 20 -6.99 -4.00 6.57
N MET A 21 -7.72 -3.85 7.67
CA MET A 21 -9.13 -4.29 7.76
C MET A 21 -10.08 -3.43 6.93
N ALA A 22 -9.72 -2.17 6.65
CA ALA A 22 -10.53 -1.25 5.86
C ALA A 22 -10.35 -1.40 4.33
N ILE A 23 -9.31 -2.11 3.88
CA ILE A 23 -9.03 -2.28 2.44
C ILE A 23 -9.31 -3.70 1.95
N GLU A 24 -9.73 -3.80 0.69
CA GLU A 24 -9.98 -5.05 -0.03
C GLU A 24 -8.74 -5.58 -0.76
N ALA A 25 -7.54 -5.24 -0.29
CA ALA A 25 -6.29 -5.69 -0.93
C ALA A 25 -6.06 -7.18 -0.65
N ASN A 26 -6.20 -8.00 -1.70
CA ASN A 26 -5.95 -9.45 -1.64
C ASN A 26 -4.45 -9.79 -1.63
N VAL A 27 -3.61 -8.92 -2.20
CA VAL A 27 -2.15 -9.08 -2.24
C VAL A 27 -1.53 -8.04 -1.31
N PHE A 28 -0.99 -8.51 -0.18
CA PHE A 28 -0.30 -7.67 0.78
C PHE A 28 0.80 -8.41 1.53
N GLU A 29 1.82 -7.68 1.96
CA GLU A 29 2.88 -8.12 2.86
C GLU A 29 2.97 -7.12 4.01
N MET A 30 3.16 -7.61 5.23
CA MET A 30 3.27 -6.77 6.43
C MET A 30 4.62 -6.96 7.11
N ASN A 31 5.33 -5.86 7.33
CA ASN A 31 6.53 -5.81 8.14
C ASN A 31 6.22 -5.16 9.49
N MET A 32 6.01 -5.99 10.51
CA MET A 32 5.64 -5.55 11.85
C MET A 32 6.76 -4.76 12.54
N SER A 33 8.03 -5.12 12.29
CA SER A 33 9.19 -4.45 12.89
C SER A 33 9.36 -3.02 12.38
N LYS A 34 8.97 -2.75 11.13
CA LYS A 34 8.99 -1.41 10.52
C LYS A 34 7.63 -0.72 10.52
N ILE A 35 6.59 -1.39 11.03
CA ILE A 35 5.19 -0.97 11.00
C ILE A 35 4.81 -0.55 9.57
N MET A 36 4.97 -1.46 8.62
CA MET A 36 4.79 -1.19 7.19
C MET A 36 3.92 -2.25 6.53
N ILE A 37 3.08 -1.83 5.59
CA ILE A 37 2.36 -2.71 4.69
C ILE A 37 2.77 -2.41 3.25
N THR A 38 3.01 -3.45 2.47
CA THR A 38 3.12 -3.37 1.01
C THR A 38 1.88 -4.02 0.42
N CYS A 39 1.10 -3.30 -0.36
CA CYS A 39 -0.15 -3.79 -0.94
C CYS A 39 -0.31 -3.38 -2.40
N GLU A 40 -1.06 -4.17 -3.16
CA GLU A 40 -1.70 -3.66 -4.37
C GLU A 40 -2.92 -2.83 -3.97
N CYS A 41 -2.78 -1.50 -4.01
CA CYS A 41 -3.80 -0.58 -3.52
C CYS A 41 -4.23 0.39 -4.62
N SER A 42 -5.53 0.72 -4.65
CA SER A 42 -6.07 1.76 -5.53
C SER A 42 -5.68 3.16 -5.05
N LYS A 43 -5.90 4.19 -5.88
CA LYS A 43 -5.63 5.58 -5.49
C LYS A 43 -6.47 6.02 -4.30
N GLU A 44 -7.72 5.55 -4.22
CA GLU A 44 -8.64 5.83 -3.12
C GLU A 44 -8.16 5.19 -1.82
N GLN A 45 -7.68 3.94 -1.87
CA GLN A 45 -7.12 3.24 -0.71
C GLN A 45 -5.82 3.90 -0.23
N ILE A 46 -4.99 4.37 -1.16
CA ILE A 46 -3.78 5.14 -0.84
C ILE A 46 -4.14 6.45 -0.13
N ALA A 47 -5.12 7.19 -0.67
CA ALA A 47 -5.58 8.44 -0.06
C ALA A 47 -6.13 8.19 1.35
N LEU A 48 -6.94 7.15 1.52
CA LEU A 48 -7.48 6.72 2.80
C LEU A 48 -6.37 6.41 3.82
N ALA A 49 -5.32 5.70 3.40
CA ALA A 49 -4.19 5.38 4.26
C ALA A 49 -3.53 6.64 4.84
N ILE A 50 -3.38 7.68 4.01
CA ILE A 50 -2.71 8.93 4.37
C ILE A 50 -3.62 9.82 5.23
N SER A 51 -4.88 10.00 4.83
CA SER A 51 -5.78 10.96 5.50
C SER A 51 -6.31 10.43 6.83
N GLU A 52 -6.77 9.18 6.88
CA GLU A 52 -7.46 8.63 8.05
C GLU A 52 -6.52 7.83 8.96
N TYR A 53 -5.60 7.07 8.37
CA TYR A 53 -4.76 6.12 9.12
C TYR A 53 -3.35 6.63 9.41
N LYS A 54 -3.05 7.89 9.05
CA LYS A 54 -1.74 8.52 9.25
C LYS A 54 -0.58 7.72 8.63
N GLY A 55 -0.87 7.03 7.53
CA GLY A 55 0.09 6.30 6.73
C GLY A 55 0.99 7.26 5.95
N LYS A 56 2.28 6.95 5.89
CA LYS A 56 3.26 7.64 5.08
C LYS A 56 3.64 6.74 3.92
N LEU A 57 3.51 7.26 2.70
CA LEU A 57 3.92 6.54 1.52
C LEU A 57 5.45 6.48 1.44
N VAL A 58 6.00 5.29 1.26
CA VAL A 58 7.44 5.03 1.23
C VAL A 58 7.91 4.68 -0.18
N GLU A 59 7.16 3.86 -0.89
CA GLU A 59 7.53 3.39 -2.22
C GLU A 59 6.28 3.19 -3.09
N VAL A 60 6.37 3.54 -4.37
CA VAL A 60 5.38 3.23 -5.41
C VAL A 60 6.09 2.45 -6.50
N LYS A 61 5.70 1.20 -6.70
CA LYS A 61 6.09 0.41 -7.87
C LYS A 61 4.90 0.32 -8.80
N GLU A 62 4.92 1.17 -9.83
CA GLU A 62 4.10 0.96 -11.01
C GLU A 62 4.83 -0.09 -11.86
N GLU A 63 4.18 -1.21 -12.18
CA GLU A 63 4.69 -2.09 -13.22
C GLU A 63 4.68 -1.30 -14.54
N ALA A 64 5.84 -0.72 -14.88
CA ALA A 64 6.09 -0.17 -16.19
C ALA A 64 5.97 -1.34 -17.17
N ARG A 65 4.99 -1.22 -18.07
CA ARG A 65 4.77 -2.14 -19.19
C ARG A 65 6.12 -2.36 -19.86
N LYS A 66 6.67 -3.58 -19.77
CA LYS A 66 7.65 -4.05 -20.74
C LYS A 66 6.91 -4.20 -22.06
N ASP A 67 6.59 -3.09 -22.72
CA ASP A 67 6.47 -3.07 -24.17
C ASP A 67 7.90 -3.23 -24.69
N PHE A 68 8.43 -4.45 -24.57
CA PHE A 68 9.56 -4.87 -25.39
C PHE A 68 9.02 -4.89 -26.81
N LEU A 69 9.31 -3.80 -27.53
CA LEU A 69 9.16 -3.64 -28.96
C LEU A 69 9.40 -4.99 -29.65
N SER A 70 8.32 -5.54 -30.22
CA SER A 70 8.36 -6.62 -31.21
C SER A 70 8.29 -5.98 -32.58
#